data_AF-A0A2G8SNT8-F1
#
_entry.id   AF-A0A2G8SNT8-F1
#
_cell.length_a   1.000
_cell.length_b   1.000
_cell.length_c   1.000
_cell.angle_alpha   90.00
_cell.angle_beta   90.00
_cell.angle_gamma   90.00
#
_symmetry.space_group_name_H-M   'P 1'
#
loop_
_entity.id
_entity.type
_entity.pdbx_description
1 polymer ?
#
loop_
_entity_poly.entity_id
_entity_poly.type
_entity_poly.pdbx_seq_one_letter_code
_entity_poly.pdbx_strand_id
1 'polypeptide(L)'
;MSNPMPPPTYVKTRFTEVGPSLAEFLLPDRLLLKVDTTAGAIRLTNWPAYECAVRTMLRLRGVETHLSQVEPRDPKKKKAWNHDDKTCKAIIMLNVSNFESVFDTERMGKKTADIWRDLESLYEASCGNAASAEQLVEI
;
A
#
# COMPACT_ATOMS: atom_id res chain seq x y z
N MET A 1 39.22 -38.89 -7.74
CA MET A 1 38.20 -38.71 -8.79
C MET A 1 37.01 -38.02 -8.14
N SER A 2 36.90 -36.70 -8.25
CA SER A 2 35.88 -35.90 -7.55
C SER A 2 34.77 -35.55 -8.54
N ASN A 3 33.55 -36.03 -8.28
CA ASN A 3 32.37 -35.68 -9.06
C ASN A 3 32.06 -34.18 -8.85
N PRO A 4 31.99 -33.36 -9.92
CA PRO A 4 31.55 -31.99 -9.77
C PRO A 4 30.06 -31.95 -9.43
N MET A 5 29.74 -31.29 -8.33
CA MET A 5 28.39 -31.00 -7.89
C MET A 5 27.68 -30.13 -8.95
N PRO A 6 26.46 -30.46 -9.39
CA PRO A 6 25.74 -29.61 -10.33
C PRO A 6 25.44 -28.26 -9.68
N PRO A 7 25.53 -27.14 -10.43
CA PRO A 7 25.25 -25.81 -9.90
C PRO A 7 23.79 -25.71 -9.44
N PRO A 8 23.51 -24.91 -8.40
CA PRO A 8 22.15 -24.72 -7.90
C PRO A 8 21.27 -24.20 -9.03
N THR A 9 20.26 -24.98 -9.38
CA THR A 9 19.25 -24.60 -10.36
C THR A 9 18.44 -23.47 -9.72
N TYR A 10 18.75 -22.22 -10.09
CA TYR A 10 17.90 -21.09 -9.74
C TYR A 10 16.52 -21.38 -10.28
N VAL A 11 15.57 -21.60 -9.36
CA VAL A 11 14.16 -21.71 -9.69
C VAL A 11 13.77 -20.36 -10.28
N LYS A 12 13.79 -20.27 -11.61
CA LYS A 12 13.10 -19.23 -12.36
C LYS A 12 11.63 -19.43 -12.04
N THR A 13 11.14 -18.73 -11.02
CA THR A 13 9.72 -18.63 -10.71
C THR A 13 9.02 -18.21 -11.99
N ARG A 14 8.28 -19.16 -12.57
CA ARG A 14 7.42 -18.98 -13.73
C ARG A 14 6.27 -18.07 -13.31
N PHE A 15 6.51 -16.77 -13.26
CA PHE A 15 5.43 -15.82 -13.46
C PHE A 15 5.27 -15.69 -14.98
N THR A 16 4.53 -16.65 -15.54
CA THR A 16 4.04 -16.63 -16.92
C THR A 16 3.26 -15.33 -17.17
N GLU A 17 3.40 -14.81 -18.40
CA GLU A 17 2.89 -13.56 -18.96
C GLU A 17 1.35 -13.41 -18.99
N VAL A 18 0.66 -13.77 -17.92
CA VAL A 18 -0.71 -13.35 -17.66
C VAL A 18 -0.56 -12.11 -16.79
N GLY A 19 -1.03 -10.95 -17.29
CA GLY A 19 -1.04 -9.73 -16.48
C GLY A 19 -1.63 -10.01 -15.10
N PRO A 20 -1.13 -9.37 -14.03
CA PRO A 20 -1.49 -9.72 -12.67
C PRO A 20 -3.01 -9.75 -12.51
N SER A 21 -3.55 -10.90 -12.13
CA SER A 21 -4.99 -10.99 -11.88
C SER A 21 -5.35 -10.10 -10.70
N LEU A 22 -6.55 -9.52 -10.70
CA LEU A 22 -7.02 -8.65 -9.62
C LEU A 22 -6.88 -9.29 -8.22
N ALA A 23 -7.04 -10.62 -8.15
CA ALA A 23 -6.86 -11.39 -6.94
C ALA A 23 -5.41 -11.37 -6.40
N GLU A 24 -4.40 -11.18 -7.26
CA GLU A 24 -3.01 -11.07 -6.83
C GLU A 24 -2.68 -9.74 -6.14
N PHE A 25 -3.61 -8.78 -6.15
CA PHE A 25 -3.47 -7.53 -5.41
C PHE A 25 -4.22 -7.56 -4.08
N LEU A 26 -5.06 -8.56 -3.83
CA LEU A 26 -5.88 -8.62 -2.62
C LEU A 26 -5.11 -9.25 -1.46
N LEU A 27 -5.07 -8.52 -0.36
CA LEU A 27 -4.63 -9.02 0.92
C LEU A 27 -5.77 -9.86 1.55
N PRO A 28 -5.44 -10.86 2.38
CA PRO A 28 -6.42 -11.52 3.23
C PRO A 28 -7.21 -10.50 4.07
N ASP A 29 -8.51 -10.73 4.29
CA ASP A 29 -9.43 -9.80 4.97
C ASP A 29 -8.87 -9.18 6.27
N ARG A 30 -8.14 -9.97 7.06
CA ARG A 30 -7.53 -9.53 8.32
C ARG A 30 -6.46 -8.43 8.15
N LEU A 31 -5.91 -8.29 6.95
CA LEU A 31 -4.88 -7.34 6.57
C LEU A 31 -5.42 -6.16 5.77
N LEU A 32 -6.71 -6.15 5.40
CA LEU A 32 -7.36 -4.98 4.80
C LEU A 32 -7.33 -3.82 5.81
N LEU A 33 -7.08 -2.60 5.34
CA LEU A 33 -7.13 -1.42 6.18
C LEU A 33 -8.55 -1.21 6.70
N LYS A 34 -8.72 -1.25 8.01
CA LYS A 34 -9.98 -1.08 8.70
C LYS A 34 -10.22 0.39 9.02
N VAL A 35 -11.28 0.93 8.44
CA VAL A 35 -11.69 2.33 8.60
C VAL A 35 -12.89 2.38 9.51
N ASP A 36 -12.75 3.13 10.60
CA ASP A 36 -13.82 3.44 11.54
C ASP A 36 -14.17 4.92 11.43
N THR A 37 -15.44 5.23 11.19
CA THR A 37 -15.97 6.60 11.08
C THR A 37 -16.86 6.97 12.26
N THR A 38 -16.87 6.16 13.32
CA THR A 38 -17.67 6.39 14.51
C THR A 38 -17.29 7.74 15.15
N ALA A 39 -18.31 8.52 15.53
CA ALA A 39 -18.17 9.87 16.09
C ALA A 39 -17.69 10.97 15.12
N GLY A 40 -17.81 10.77 13.80
CA GLY A 40 -17.54 11.81 12.80
C GLY A 40 -16.06 12.07 12.53
N ALA A 41 -15.17 11.22 13.06
CA ALA A 41 -13.74 11.22 12.77
C ALA A 41 -13.34 9.91 12.08
N ILE A 42 -12.42 10.00 11.10
CA ILE A 42 -11.86 8.81 10.44
C ILE A 42 -10.72 8.26 11.31
N ARG A 43 -10.79 6.96 11.63
CA ARG A 43 -9.77 6.21 12.38
C ARG A 43 -9.32 4.98 11.61
N LEU A 44 -8.01 4.76 11.59
CA LEU A 44 -7.38 3.61 10.92
C LEU A 44 -6.97 2.57 11.98
N THR A 45 -7.76 1.51 12.15
CA THR A 45 -7.68 0.67 13.37
C THR A 45 -6.61 -0.43 13.33
N ASN A 46 -6.14 -0.84 12.16
CA ASN A 46 -5.09 -1.85 12.00
C ASN A 46 -3.93 -1.38 11.11
N TRP A 47 -3.67 -0.06 11.11
CA TRP A 47 -2.68 0.57 10.26
C TRP A 47 -1.31 -0.13 10.25
N PRO A 48 -0.67 -0.48 11.39
CA PRO A 48 0.66 -1.11 11.35
C PRO A 48 0.71 -2.44 10.58
N ALA A 49 -0.35 -3.25 10.71
CA ALA A 49 -0.44 -4.53 10.00
C ALA A 49 -0.69 -4.33 8.50
N TYR A 50 -1.58 -3.39 8.15
CA TYR A 50 -1.85 -3.01 6.77
C TYR A 50 -0.61 -2.42 6.10
N GLU A 51 0.08 -1.50 6.78
CA GLU A 51 1.27 -0.82 6.29
C GLU A 51 2.36 -1.83 5.93
N CYS A 52 2.64 -2.76 6.85
CA CYS A 52 3.60 -3.83 6.64
C CYS A 52 3.21 -4.72 5.45
N ALA A 53 1.93 -5.07 5.32
CA ALA A 53 1.44 -5.91 4.24
C ALA A 53 1.56 -5.23 2.86
N VAL A 54 1.15 -3.96 2.76
CA VAL A 54 1.28 -3.17 1.52
C VAL A 54 2.73 -3.00 1.13
N ARG A 55 3.62 -2.58 2.04
CA ARG A 55 5.05 -2.45 1.74
C ARG A 55 5.66 -3.77 1.26
N THR A 56 5.28 -4.88 1.88
CA THR A 56 5.73 -6.22 1.46
C THR A 56 5.27 -6.55 0.04
N MET A 57 4.00 -6.31 -0.29
CA MET A 57 3.47 -6.51 -1.64
C MET A 57 4.18 -5.64 -2.67
N LEU A 58 4.40 -4.37 -2.37
CA LEU A 58 5.11 -3.45 -3.27
C LEU A 58 6.58 -3.84 -3.46
N ARG A 59 7.25 -4.34 -2.42
CA ARG A 59 8.61 -4.90 -2.51
C ARG A 59 8.68 -6.11 -3.42
N LEU A 60 7.76 -7.06 -3.26
CA LEU A 60 7.68 -8.26 -4.10
C LEU A 60 7.45 -7.93 -5.57
N ARG A 61 6.78 -6.80 -5.85
CA ARG A 61 6.56 -6.28 -7.20
C ARG A 61 7.66 -5.32 -7.70
N GLY A 62 8.64 -4.97 -6.86
CA GLY A 62 9.74 -4.08 -7.21
C GLY A 62 9.36 -2.60 -7.34
N VAL A 63 8.22 -2.19 -6.78
CA VAL A 63 7.64 -0.85 -6.97
C VAL A 63 7.52 -0.02 -5.69
N GLU A 64 7.98 -0.52 -4.53
CA GLU A 64 7.91 0.16 -3.22
C GLU A 64 8.42 1.60 -3.24
N THR A 65 9.42 1.90 -4.08
CA THR A 65 10.00 3.24 -4.17
C THR A 65 8.98 4.32 -4.57
N HIS A 66 7.85 3.95 -5.20
CA HIS A 66 6.77 4.86 -5.55
C HIS A 66 6.01 5.43 -4.33
N LEU A 67 6.21 4.86 -3.13
CA LEU A 67 5.67 5.45 -1.90
C LEU A 67 6.34 6.79 -1.54
N SER A 68 7.58 7.01 -1.99
CA SER A 68 8.38 8.19 -1.64
C SER A 68 9.00 8.92 -2.84
N GLN A 69 9.02 8.32 -4.02
CA GLN A 69 9.61 8.91 -5.22
C GLN A 69 8.68 9.89 -5.91
N VAL A 70 9.28 10.97 -6.42
CA VAL A 70 8.62 11.94 -7.29
C VAL A 70 8.64 11.42 -8.73
N GLU A 71 7.56 11.71 -9.47
CA GLU A 71 7.44 11.36 -10.89
C GLU A 71 8.65 11.89 -11.68
N PRO A 72 9.30 11.04 -12.52
CA PRO A 72 10.44 11.45 -13.32
C PRO A 72 10.02 12.47 -14.38
N ARG A 73 10.84 13.51 -14.56
CA ARG A 73 10.63 14.54 -15.59
C ARG A 73 10.88 14.03 -17.02
N ASP A 74 11.68 12.97 -17.16
CA ASP A 74 12.01 12.36 -18.46
C ASP A 74 10.77 11.64 -19.05
N PRO A 75 10.25 12.09 -20.21
CA PRO A 75 9.09 11.49 -20.85
C PRO A 75 9.26 10.00 -21.17
N LYS A 76 10.48 9.53 -21.45
CA LYS A 76 10.75 8.13 -21.76
C LYS A 76 10.56 7.23 -20.55
N LYS A 77 10.92 7.73 -19.37
CA LYS A 77 10.75 7.02 -18.08
C LYS A 77 9.33 7.16 -17.53
N LYS A 78 8.65 8.25 -17.89
CA LYS A 78 7.29 8.59 -17.42
C LYS A 78 6.26 7.51 -17.74
N LYS A 79 6.34 6.85 -18.91
CA LYS A 79 5.39 5.80 -19.28
C LYS A 79 5.49 4.57 -18.37
N ALA A 80 6.71 4.08 -18.14
CA ALA A 80 6.96 2.95 -17.26
C ALA A 80 6.58 3.30 -15.81
N TRP A 81 7.04 4.47 -15.34
CA TRP A 81 6.69 4.97 -14.01
C TRP A 81 5.17 5.07 -13.79
N ASN A 82 4.41 5.58 -14.76
CA ASN A 82 2.95 5.65 -14.64
C ASN A 82 2.27 4.27 -14.61
N HIS A 83 2.88 3.25 -15.22
CA HIS A 83 2.37 1.89 -15.13
C HIS A 83 2.60 1.32 -13.73
N ASP A 84 3.79 1.53 -13.17
CA ASP A 84 4.14 1.10 -11.82
C ASP A 84 3.33 1.86 -10.76
N ASP A 85 3.15 3.19 -10.91
CA ASP A 85 2.30 4.03 -10.06
C ASP A 85 0.84 3.53 -10.05
N LYS A 86 0.31 3.07 -11.19
CA LYS A 86 -1.03 2.45 -11.24
C LYS A 86 -1.09 1.15 -10.46
N THR A 87 -0.04 0.33 -10.57
CA THR A 87 0.06 -0.93 -9.83
C THR A 87 0.11 -0.69 -8.32
N CYS A 88 0.91 0.28 -7.88
CA CYS A 88 0.97 0.67 -6.47
C CYS A 88 -0.38 1.17 -5.95
N LYS A 89 -1.05 2.04 -6.71
CA LYS A 89 -2.39 2.53 -6.35
C LYS A 89 -3.38 1.39 -6.22
N ALA A 90 -3.40 0.45 -7.16
CA ALA A 90 -4.28 -0.71 -7.08
C ALA A 90 -4.04 -1.50 -5.79
N ILE A 91 -2.77 -1.77 -5.44
CA ILE A 91 -2.41 -2.46 -4.19
C ILE A 91 -2.88 -1.70 -2.96
N ILE A 92 -2.76 -0.37 -2.92
CA ILE A 92 -3.23 0.41 -1.77
C ILE A 92 -4.77 0.42 -1.73
N MET A 93 -5.39 0.89 -2.81
CA MET A 93 -6.82 1.21 -2.85
C MET A 93 -7.72 -0.02 -2.72
N LEU A 94 -7.36 -1.13 -3.38
CA LEU A 94 -8.16 -2.37 -3.29
C LEU A 94 -8.14 -2.99 -1.90
N ASN A 95 -7.18 -2.61 -1.06
CA ASN A 95 -7.00 -3.18 0.27
C ASN A 95 -7.48 -2.27 1.40
N VAL A 96 -8.30 -1.27 1.10
CA VAL A 96 -8.96 -0.45 2.10
C VAL A 96 -10.41 -0.87 2.26
N SER A 97 -10.78 -1.33 3.45
CA SER A 97 -12.18 -1.60 3.77
C SER A 97 -12.96 -0.30 3.82
N ASN A 98 -14.19 -0.32 3.34
CA ASN A 98 -15.04 0.86 3.24
C ASN A 98 -14.38 2.01 2.45
N PHE A 99 -13.81 1.66 1.29
CA PHE A 99 -13.06 2.54 0.38
C PHE A 99 -13.68 3.94 0.20
N GLU A 100 -14.99 4.02 0.02
CA GLU A 100 -15.73 5.27 -0.22
C GLU A 100 -15.63 6.26 0.95
N SER A 101 -15.43 5.77 2.17
CA SER A 101 -15.28 6.63 3.36
C SER A 101 -13.91 7.31 3.47
N VAL A 102 -12.93 6.85 2.70
CA VAL A 102 -11.53 7.36 2.72
C VAL A 102 -11.13 8.02 1.40
N PHE A 103 -11.72 7.57 0.30
CA PHE A 103 -11.34 7.99 -1.04
C PHE A 103 -12.54 8.56 -1.80
N ASP A 104 -12.64 9.88 -1.80
CA ASP A 104 -13.46 10.59 -2.77
C ASP A 104 -12.86 10.49 -4.17
N THR A 105 -13.68 10.76 -5.19
CA THR A 105 -13.29 10.76 -6.61
C THR A 105 -12.06 11.62 -6.90
N GLU A 106 -11.83 12.69 -6.14
CA GLU A 106 -10.64 13.54 -6.26
C GLU A 106 -9.33 12.81 -5.92
N ARG A 107 -9.37 11.88 -4.95
CA ARG A 107 -8.18 11.11 -4.54
C ARG A 107 -7.77 10.07 -5.57
N MET A 108 -8.66 9.66 -6.48
CA MET A 108 -8.33 8.76 -7.58
C MET A 108 -7.36 9.40 -8.60
N GLY A 109 -7.28 10.73 -8.65
CA GLY A 109 -6.33 11.46 -9.50
C GLY A 109 -4.94 11.64 -8.90
N LYS A 110 -4.78 11.44 -7.58
CA LYS A 110 -3.52 11.66 -6.86
C LYS A 110 -2.46 10.61 -7.21
N LYS A 111 -1.18 10.90 -6.98
CA LYS A 111 -0.08 9.92 -7.15
C LYS A 111 -0.02 8.98 -5.95
N THR A 112 0.64 7.82 -6.12
CA THR A 112 0.79 6.82 -5.04
C THR A 112 1.37 7.45 -3.78
N ALA A 113 2.44 8.22 -3.92
CA ALA A 113 3.11 8.88 -2.79
C ALA A 113 2.17 9.82 -2.01
N ASP A 114 1.29 10.54 -2.71
CA ASP A 114 0.35 11.47 -2.08
C ASP A 114 -0.77 10.70 -1.35
N ILE A 115 -1.30 9.65 -1.99
CA ILE A 115 -2.29 8.75 -1.36
C ILE A 115 -1.71 8.11 -0.10
N TRP A 116 -0.47 7.64 -0.17
CA TRP A 116 0.20 7.00 0.95
C TRP A 116 0.42 7.98 2.11
N ARG A 117 0.89 9.20 1.81
CA ARG A 117 1.08 10.26 2.80
C ARG A 117 -0.23 10.69 3.45
N ASP A 118 -1.33 10.76 2.68
CA ASP A 118 -2.65 11.05 3.23
C ASP A 118 -3.08 9.99 4.25
N LEU A 119 -2.80 8.71 3.98
CA LEU A 119 -3.11 7.62 4.92
C LEU A 119 -2.23 7.67 6.18
N GLU A 120 -0.92 7.94 6.03
CA GLU A 120 -0.02 8.16 7.17
C GLU A 120 -0.52 9.31 8.04
N SER A 121 -0.93 10.42 7.42
CA SER A 121 -1.45 11.60 8.11
C SER A 121 -2.76 11.32 8.84
N LEU A 122 -3.66 10.53 8.24
CA LEU A 122 -4.90 10.07 8.87
C LEU A 122 -4.62 9.18 10.09
N TYR A 123 -3.64 8.28 9.99
CA TYR A 123 -3.24 7.44 11.11
C TYR A 123 -2.65 8.28 12.26
N GLU A 124 -1.72 9.19 11.96
CA GLU A 124 -1.10 10.08 12.95
C GLU A 124 -2.16 10.93 13.66
N ALA A 125 -3.11 11.51 12.92
CA ALA A 125 -4.23 12.26 13.50
C ALA A 125 -5.10 11.37 14.40
N SER A 126 -5.31 10.11 14.03
CA SER A 126 -6.08 9.15 14.84
C SER A 126 -5.40 8.79 16.16
N CYS A 127 -4.06 8.73 16.18
CA CYS A 127 -3.26 8.54 17.39
C CYS A 127 -3.23 9.79 18.27
N GLY A 128 -3.08 10.98 17.67
CA GLY A 128 -3.07 12.26 18.40
C GLY A 128 -4.39 12.53 19.13
N ASN A 129 -5.53 12.21 18.50
CA ASN A 129 -6.85 12.35 19.12
C ASN A 129 -7.10 11.34 20.26
N ALA A 130 -6.42 10.19 20.28
CA ALA A 130 -6.52 9.25 21.40
C ALA A 130 -5.84 9.79 22.66
N ALA A 131 -4.67 10.45 22.50
CA ALA A 131 -3.94 11.04 23.62
C ALA A 131 -4.69 12.20 24.31
N SER A 132 -5.44 13.01 23.55
CA SER A 132 -6.26 14.10 24.13
C SER A 132 -7.55 13.61 24.78
N ALA A 133 -8.10 12.47 24.37
CA ALA A 133 -9.32 11.90 24.96
C ALA A 133 -9.05 11.27 26.34
N GLU A 134 -7.86 10.70 26.56
CA GLU A 134 -7.47 10.12 27.84
C GLU A 134 -7.24 11.17 28.94
N GLN A 135 -6.85 12.40 28.57
CA GLN A 135 -6.68 13.52 29.53
C GLN A 135 -7.99 14.12 30.06
N LEU A 136 -9.13 13.83 29.42
CA LEU A 136 -10.45 14.35 29.83
C LEU A 136 -11.21 13.41 30.78
N VAL A 137 -10.65 12.24 31.12
CA VAL A 137 -11.27 11.26 32.03
C VAL A 137 -10.69 11.34 33.46
N GLU A 138 -9.63 12.13 33.67
CA GLU A 138 -9.10 12.46 35.01
C GLU A 138 -9.53 13.87 35.47
N ILE A 139 -10.83 14.12 35.67
CA ILE A 139 -11.34 15.23 36.50
C ILE A 139 -12.55 14.77 37.31
#